data_AF-A0A6J6R888-F1
#
_entry.id   AF-A0A6J6R888-F1
#
_cell.length_a   1.000
_cell.length_b   1.000
_cell.length_c   1.000
_cell.angle_alpha   90.00
_cell.angle_beta   90.00
_cell.angle_gamma   90.00
#
_symmetry.space_group_name_H-M   'P 1'
#
loop_
_entity.id
_entity.type
_entity.pdbx_description
1 polymer ?
#
loop_
_entity_poly.entity_id
_entity_poly.type
_entity_poly.pdbx_seq_one_letter_code
_entity_poly.pdbx_strand_id
1 'polypeptide(L)'
;MIAFSTIFKYLSLIGSFATIGTLLSMGFLLLDHEGKLSTSALKLKRLLWGSALIWAIGSLGVIVFTLANILGQSLSVAVDPTVLRSFITQITLGQYLFFEVLVALVIAVCALRVKQVLPTVALLLLAFIGLVAPIFQSHAASSGSHGLAIGSLVIHVVGLALWVGGIISLALLDPEDRAIAVPRFSQLALWSVIAVVGSGVVNAWARLDFKEAWSSAYAYVVIAKSIATVILIVIGYMHRKNLARHDSIDWKAFSSLVVTEAFIMVTAVAMGAWMSSNQSPIRPTRPKFDPAIAVSGIATPPAPTWSRIFFSYEPDALMIGLLITATALYIKGVVVLTRRGDKWSVGRTAAFASGIAAIDFATSGGLGLYAHFAFSYHMVAHMILGMIAPIGIVLGAPITLALRTLPQGRNEDERGFRGTLLAALHSKIAVFYTNPIVALAFFDGSLFALYFTNLFGDLMQSHAGHLFMNIHFILAGVLFFHVIIGIDPNPRRIPHLVRIVIVFAAMSMHAFFSVALMSTTTLIDRGYFASMQTPWLTDFLADQKLGGSIGWAMGEIPILLALVATFISWVKDDSREVKRIDRNNARAAAMGTPDELEDYNNYLQRLAQADRDES
;
A
#
# COMPACT_ATOMS: atom_id res chain seq x y z
N MET A 1 -14.03 -14.28 32.09
CA MET A 1 -14.08 -14.04 30.63
C MET A 1 -13.06 -13.01 30.16
N ILE A 2 -12.88 -11.88 30.84
CA ILE A 2 -11.92 -10.82 30.46
C ILE A 2 -10.47 -11.34 30.34
N ALA A 3 -9.97 -12.09 31.33
CA ALA A 3 -8.60 -12.64 31.29
C ALA A 3 -8.37 -13.57 30.08
N PHE A 4 -9.33 -14.46 29.77
CA PHE A 4 -9.24 -15.35 28.61
C PHE A 4 -9.30 -14.58 27.29
N SER A 5 -10.17 -13.57 27.17
CA SER A 5 -10.19 -12.68 26.00
C SER A 5 -8.82 -12.05 25.75
N THR A 6 -8.16 -11.58 26.81
CA THR A 6 -6.81 -11.02 26.74
C THR A 6 -5.78 -12.05 26.30
N ILE A 7 -5.83 -13.29 26.82
CA ILE A 7 -4.92 -14.37 26.41
C ILE A 7 -5.05 -14.66 24.91
N PHE A 8 -6.25 -14.82 24.37
CA PHE A 8 -6.45 -15.11 22.95
C PHE A 8 -6.06 -13.93 22.04
N LYS A 9 -6.23 -12.69 22.50
CA LYS A 9 -5.69 -11.50 21.80
C LYS A 9 -4.17 -11.56 21.70
N TYR A 10 -3.48 -11.85 22.81
CA TYR A 10 -2.01 -11.99 22.78
C TYR A 10 -1.55 -13.19 21.96
N LEU A 11 -2.31 -14.29 21.97
CA LEU A 11 -2.03 -15.46 21.13
C LEU A 11 -2.12 -15.11 19.64
N SER A 12 -3.15 -14.37 19.24
CA SER A 12 -3.30 -13.86 17.86
C SER A 12 -2.15 -12.94 17.46
N LEU A 13 -1.80 -11.97 18.32
CA LEU A 13 -0.71 -11.03 18.08
C LEU A 13 0.67 -11.71 17.98
N ILE A 14 0.99 -12.62 18.90
CA ILE A 14 2.26 -13.36 18.86
C ILE A 14 2.31 -14.26 17.63
N GLY A 15 1.20 -14.95 17.32
CA GLY A 15 1.10 -15.80 16.13
C GLY A 15 1.30 -15.02 14.83
N SER A 16 0.62 -13.88 14.67
CA SER A 16 0.74 -13.02 13.49
C SER A 16 2.14 -12.41 13.35
N PHE A 17 2.73 -11.91 14.44
CA PHE A 17 4.08 -11.35 14.42
C PHE A 17 5.12 -12.42 14.08
N ALA A 18 5.02 -13.61 14.67
CA ALA A 18 5.89 -14.73 14.32
C ALA A 18 5.71 -15.18 12.87
N THR A 19 4.48 -15.18 12.35
CA THR A 19 4.17 -15.49 10.94
C THR A 19 4.85 -14.49 10.00
N ILE A 20 4.66 -13.18 10.24
CA ILE A 20 5.27 -12.10 9.46
C ILE A 20 6.80 -12.15 9.55
N GLY A 21 7.34 -12.34 10.73
CA GLY A 21 8.78 -12.50 10.96
C GLY A 21 9.38 -13.67 10.19
N THR A 22 8.69 -14.81 10.20
CA THR A 22 9.14 -16.01 9.50
C THR A 22 9.09 -15.83 7.97
N LEU A 23 8.02 -15.25 7.44
CA LEU A 23 7.90 -14.91 6.02
C LEU A 23 8.95 -13.89 5.59
N LEU A 24 9.22 -12.87 6.42
CA LEU A 24 10.27 -11.88 6.20
C LEU A 24 11.65 -12.53 6.14
N SER A 25 11.96 -13.44 7.06
CA SER A 25 13.23 -14.16 7.07
C SER A 25 13.41 -15.05 5.84
N MET A 26 12.38 -15.85 5.51
CA MET A 26 12.39 -16.73 4.34
C MET A 26 12.48 -15.94 3.03
N GLY A 27 11.84 -14.78 2.95
CA GLY A 27 11.78 -13.98 1.71
C GLY A 27 12.95 -13.03 1.49
N PHE A 28 13.56 -12.49 2.56
CA PHE A 28 14.49 -11.37 2.44
C PHE A 28 15.73 -11.39 3.34
N LEU A 29 15.68 -12.06 4.51
CA LEU A 29 16.82 -12.04 5.45
C LEU A 29 17.80 -13.18 5.20
N LEU A 30 17.31 -14.39 4.91
CA LEU A 30 18.13 -15.54 4.55
C LEU A 30 18.55 -15.49 3.08
N LEU A 31 19.56 -16.28 2.72
CA LEU A 31 19.98 -16.44 1.32
C LEU A 31 18.93 -17.21 0.52
N ASP A 32 18.88 -16.92 -0.77
CA ASP A 32 18.15 -17.69 -1.78
C ASP A 32 19.14 -18.21 -2.84
N HIS A 33 18.73 -19.20 -3.61
CA HIS A 33 19.47 -19.68 -4.79
C HIS A 33 18.62 -19.44 -6.02
N GLU A 34 18.95 -18.39 -6.77
CA GLU A 34 18.19 -17.91 -7.93
C GLU A 34 16.69 -17.76 -7.63
N GLY A 35 16.34 -17.30 -6.42
CA GLY A 35 14.97 -17.13 -5.94
C GLY A 35 14.25 -18.41 -5.46
N LYS A 36 14.95 -19.55 -5.38
CA LYS A 36 14.52 -20.71 -4.58
C LYS A 36 14.95 -20.51 -3.14
N LEU A 37 14.12 -20.91 -2.19
CA LEU A 37 14.43 -20.83 -0.77
C LEU A 37 15.63 -21.73 -0.43
N SER A 38 16.60 -21.21 0.31
CA SER A 38 17.73 -21.98 0.86
C SER A 38 17.27 -23.10 1.80
N THR A 39 18.17 -24.04 2.09
CA THR A 39 17.93 -25.11 3.08
C THR A 39 17.54 -24.54 4.43
N SER A 40 18.23 -23.50 4.91
CA SER A 40 17.89 -22.77 6.14
C SER A 40 16.50 -22.15 6.11
N ALA A 41 16.13 -21.49 5.00
CA ALA A 41 14.78 -20.94 4.86
C ALA A 41 13.70 -22.04 4.83
N LEU A 42 13.99 -23.21 4.26
CA LEU A 42 13.08 -24.35 4.25
C LEU A 42 12.89 -24.97 5.66
N LYS A 43 13.89 -24.91 6.54
CA LYS A 43 13.75 -25.34 7.95
C LYS A 43 12.65 -24.54 8.69
N LEU A 44 12.46 -23.27 8.32
CA LEU A 44 11.46 -22.38 8.93
C LEU A 44 10.01 -22.70 8.57
N LYS A 45 9.74 -23.61 7.63
CA LYS A 45 8.36 -23.95 7.21
C LYS A 45 7.47 -24.45 8.35
N ARG A 46 8.04 -25.27 9.25
CA ARG A 46 7.29 -25.80 10.40
C ARG A 46 6.92 -24.68 11.38
N LEU A 47 7.83 -23.72 11.57
CA LEU A 47 7.58 -22.54 12.37
C LEU A 47 6.51 -21.65 11.71
N LEU A 48 6.59 -21.43 10.39
CA LEU A 48 5.58 -20.67 9.66
C LEU A 48 4.19 -21.31 9.79
N TRP A 49 4.11 -22.63 9.62
CA TRP A 49 2.86 -23.37 9.80
C TRP A 49 2.34 -23.26 11.24
N GLY A 50 3.19 -23.47 12.24
CA GLY A 50 2.80 -23.42 13.65
C GLY A 50 2.37 -22.02 14.10
N SER A 51 3.11 -20.98 13.70
CA SER A 51 2.77 -19.58 14.01
C SER A 51 1.48 -19.14 13.33
N ALA A 52 1.23 -19.54 12.08
CA ALA A 52 -0.01 -19.26 11.39
C ALA A 52 -1.22 -19.99 12.02
N LEU A 53 -1.04 -21.21 12.52
CA LEU A 53 -2.09 -21.90 13.29
C LEU A 53 -2.35 -21.25 14.64
N ILE A 54 -1.30 -20.84 15.35
CA ILE A 54 -1.43 -20.08 16.61
C ILE A 54 -2.19 -18.77 16.35
N TRP A 55 -1.89 -18.09 15.25
CA TRP A 55 -2.63 -16.89 14.83
C TRP A 55 -4.10 -17.20 14.55
N ALA A 56 -4.40 -18.26 13.79
CA ALA A 56 -5.78 -18.66 13.49
C ALA A 56 -6.57 -19.03 14.76
N ILE A 57 -5.99 -19.84 15.66
CA ILE A 57 -6.59 -20.25 16.93
C ILE A 57 -6.79 -19.04 17.85
N GLY A 58 -5.79 -18.16 17.92
CA GLY A 58 -5.86 -16.89 18.64
C GLY A 58 -7.04 -16.07 18.18
N SER A 59 -7.15 -15.84 16.87
CA SER A 59 -8.19 -15.01 16.26
C SER A 59 -9.59 -15.64 16.38
N LEU A 60 -9.72 -16.97 16.25
CA LEU A 60 -10.96 -17.69 16.54
C LEU A 60 -11.41 -17.50 17.99
N GLY A 61 -10.48 -17.59 18.94
CA GLY A 61 -10.79 -17.30 20.34
C GLY A 61 -11.18 -15.83 20.54
N VAL A 62 -10.52 -14.89 19.88
CA VAL A 62 -10.91 -13.46 19.92
C VAL A 62 -12.36 -13.29 19.45
N ILE A 63 -12.79 -13.94 18.36
CA ILE A 63 -14.18 -13.90 17.90
C ILE A 63 -15.13 -14.37 19.02
N VAL A 64 -14.91 -15.57 19.55
CA VAL A 64 -15.81 -16.20 20.52
C VAL A 64 -15.88 -15.39 21.83
N PHE A 65 -14.74 -14.98 22.38
CA PHE A 65 -14.71 -14.22 23.64
C PHE A 65 -15.19 -12.79 23.48
N THR A 66 -14.98 -12.17 22.32
CA THR A 66 -15.53 -10.83 22.02
C THR A 66 -17.05 -10.91 21.95
N LEU A 67 -17.58 -11.91 21.25
CA LEU A 67 -19.03 -12.14 21.15
C LEU A 67 -19.67 -12.42 22.51
N ALA A 68 -19.05 -13.28 23.35
CA ALA A 68 -19.52 -13.54 24.71
C ALA A 68 -19.54 -12.27 25.57
N ASN A 69 -18.51 -11.42 25.47
CA ASN A 69 -18.44 -10.16 26.19
C ASN A 69 -19.47 -9.14 25.70
N ILE A 70 -19.70 -9.03 24.37
CA ILE A 70 -20.71 -8.13 23.79
C ILE A 70 -22.12 -8.52 24.24
N LEU A 71 -22.42 -9.82 24.26
CA LEU A 71 -23.74 -10.32 24.67
C LEU A 71 -23.94 -10.32 26.19
N GLY A 72 -22.86 -10.27 26.97
CA GLY A 72 -22.92 -10.46 28.42
C GLY A 72 -23.37 -11.87 28.82
N GLN A 73 -23.13 -12.86 27.96
CA GLN A 73 -23.63 -14.24 28.08
C GLN A 73 -22.49 -15.24 28.26
N SER A 74 -22.84 -16.49 28.58
CA SER A 74 -21.87 -17.59 28.69
C SER A 74 -21.25 -17.97 27.33
N LEU A 75 -20.13 -18.69 27.38
CA LEU A 75 -19.43 -19.18 26.19
C LEU A 75 -20.31 -20.12 25.34
N SER A 76 -21.19 -20.90 25.97
CA SER A 76 -22.08 -21.82 25.25
C SER A 76 -23.05 -21.09 24.32
N VAL A 77 -23.50 -19.90 24.72
CA VAL A 77 -24.36 -19.04 23.89
C VAL A 77 -23.55 -18.40 22.76
N ALA A 78 -22.32 -17.97 23.05
CA ALA A 78 -21.45 -17.36 22.04
C ALA A 78 -21.00 -18.33 20.94
N VAL A 79 -20.89 -19.63 21.25
CA VAL A 79 -20.53 -20.69 20.28
C VAL A 79 -21.78 -21.28 19.61
N ASP A 80 -22.98 -20.81 19.94
CA ASP A 80 -24.19 -21.19 19.22
C ASP A 80 -24.01 -20.89 17.71
N PRO A 81 -24.26 -21.87 16.81
CA PRO A 81 -24.01 -21.71 15.38
C PRO A 81 -24.78 -20.54 14.76
N THR A 82 -25.99 -20.23 15.24
CA THR A 82 -26.82 -19.14 14.73
C THR A 82 -26.23 -17.79 15.13
N VAL A 83 -25.87 -17.64 16.41
CA VAL A 83 -25.27 -16.42 16.94
C VAL A 83 -23.90 -16.17 16.30
N LEU A 84 -23.05 -17.19 16.22
CA LEU A 84 -21.72 -17.08 15.63
C LEU A 84 -21.79 -16.75 14.14
N ARG A 85 -22.69 -17.40 13.38
CA ARG A 85 -22.91 -17.11 11.96
C ARG A 85 -23.39 -15.68 11.77
N SER A 86 -24.34 -15.21 12.58
CA SER A 86 -24.83 -13.84 12.53
C SER A 86 -23.69 -12.84 12.76
N PHE A 87 -22.86 -13.07 13.79
CA PHE A 87 -21.72 -12.20 14.09
C PHE A 87 -20.71 -12.11 12.93
N ILE A 88 -20.29 -13.23 12.35
CA ILE A 88 -19.27 -13.21 11.28
C ILE A 88 -19.79 -12.78 9.90
N THR A 89 -21.11 -12.79 9.68
CA THR A 89 -21.69 -12.45 8.36
C THR A 89 -22.40 -11.10 8.33
N GLN A 90 -22.94 -10.62 9.44
CA GLN A 90 -23.75 -9.39 9.50
C GLN A 90 -23.09 -8.26 10.28
N ILE A 91 -22.18 -8.57 11.22
CA ILE A 91 -21.49 -7.57 12.03
C ILE A 91 -20.10 -7.32 11.44
N THR A 92 -19.82 -6.06 11.10
CA THR A 92 -18.55 -5.65 10.46
C THR A 92 -17.32 -6.09 11.24
N LEU A 93 -17.30 -5.92 12.57
CA LEU A 93 -16.19 -6.40 13.41
C LEU A 93 -15.99 -7.92 13.29
N GLY A 94 -17.08 -8.69 13.28
CA GLY A 94 -17.04 -10.14 13.10
C GLY A 94 -16.54 -10.54 11.72
N GLN A 95 -16.94 -9.83 10.66
CA GLN A 95 -16.44 -10.04 9.29
C GLN A 95 -14.92 -9.83 9.20
N TYR A 96 -14.38 -8.75 9.77
CA TYR A 96 -12.94 -8.47 9.76
C TYR A 96 -12.13 -9.51 10.54
N LEU A 97 -12.59 -9.90 11.74
CA LEU A 97 -11.95 -10.95 12.53
C LEU A 97 -12.02 -12.31 11.84
N PHE A 98 -13.13 -12.62 11.17
CA PHE A 98 -13.26 -13.86 10.40
C PHE A 98 -12.34 -13.86 9.18
N PHE A 99 -12.22 -12.73 8.48
CA PHE A 99 -11.26 -12.56 7.38
C PHE A 99 -9.81 -12.77 7.85
N GLU A 100 -9.43 -12.24 9.02
CA GLU A 100 -8.12 -12.50 9.64
C GLU A 100 -7.87 -14.01 9.86
N VAL A 101 -8.87 -14.75 10.37
CA VAL A 101 -8.78 -16.21 10.52
C VAL A 101 -8.56 -16.90 9.18
N LEU A 102 -9.32 -16.52 8.14
CA LEU A 102 -9.18 -17.11 6.80
C LEU A 102 -7.77 -16.86 6.23
N VAL A 103 -7.23 -15.67 6.38
CA VAL A 103 -5.86 -15.33 5.96
C VAL A 103 -4.84 -16.22 6.69
N ALA A 104 -4.94 -16.32 8.02
CA ALA A 104 -4.04 -17.16 8.81
C ALA A 104 -4.09 -18.63 8.37
N LEU A 105 -5.29 -19.16 8.08
CA LEU A 105 -5.47 -20.53 7.59
C LEU A 105 -4.90 -20.73 6.18
N VAL A 106 -5.09 -19.78 5.26
CA VAL A 106 -4.49 -19.82 3.92
C VAL A 106 -2.97 -19.87 4.02
N ILE A 107 -2.37 -19.02 4.88
CA ILE A 107 -0.92 -19.02 5.11
C ILE A 107 -0.47 -20.37 5.70
N ALA A 108 -1.19 -20.92 6.68
CA ALA A 108 -0.88 -22.23 7.24
C ALA A 108 -0.90 -23.35 6.17
N VAL A 109 -1.90 -23.37 5.30
CA VAL A 109 -2.01 -24.35 4.20
C VAL A 109 -0.89 -24.19 3.16
N CYS A 110 -0.49 -22.95 2.87
CA CYS A 110 0.59 -22.65 1.93
C CYS A 110 1.99 -22.83 2.52
N ALA A 111 2.15 -22.75 3.85
CA ALA A 111 3.44 -22.77 4.55
C ALA A 111 4.30 -24.00 4.22
N LEU A 112 3.68 -25.17 4.07
CA LEU A 112 4.42 -26.40 3.76
C LEU A 112 4.79 -26.50 2.27
N ARG A 113 4.03 -25.83 1.39
CA ARG A 113 4.17 -25.91 -0.07
C ARG A 113 5.10 -24.86 -0.66
N VAL A 114 5.33 -23.74 0.03
CA VAL A 114 6.16 -22.65 -0.49
C VAL A 114 7.62 -23.08 -0.70
N LYS A 115 8.21 -22.84 -1.87
CA LYS A 115 9.62 -23.21 -2.16
C LYS A 115 10.41 -22.09 -2.84
N GLN A 116 9.76 -20.97 -3.12
CA GLN A 116 10.30 -19.85 -3.89
C GLN A 116 10.10 -18.55 -3.12
N VAL A 117 10.96 -17.57 -3.36
CA VAL A 117 10.91 -16.25 -2.72
C VAL A 117 9.63 -15.50 -3.09
N LEU A 118 9.25 -15.47 -4.37
CA LEU A 118 8.13 -14.64 -4.83
C LEU A 118 6.77 -15.03 -4.20
N PRO A 119 6.38 -16.31 -4.11
CA PRO A 119 5.20 -16.70 -3.33
C PRO A 119 5.31 -16.39 -1.83
N THR A 120 6.50 -16.45 -1.23
CA THR A 120 6.72 -16.02 0.17
C THR A 120 6.42 -14.53 0.33
N VAL A 121 6.84 -13.69 -0.62
CA VAL A 121 6.51 -12.25 -0.62
C VAL A 121 5.00 -12.03 -0.77
N ALA A 122 4.32 -12.79 -1.63
CA ALA A 122 2.87 -12.71 -1.75
C ALA A 122 2.14 -13.10 -0.45
N LEU A 123 2.61 -14.16 0.24
CA LEU A 123 2.08 -14.54 1.55
C LEU A 123 2.37 -13.48 2.63
N LEU A 124 3.52 -12.80 2.56
CA LEU A 124 3.85 -11.70 3.47
C LEU A 124 2.89 -10.52 3.29
N LEU A 125 2.60 -10.14 2.05
CA LEU A 125 1.61 -9.10 1.75
C LEU A 125 0.21 -9.51 2.23
N LEU A 126 -0.19 -10.76 1.99
CA LEU A 126 -1.45 -11.30 2.50
C LEU A 126 -1.51 -11.27 4.03
N ALA A 127 -0.41 -11.59 4.72
CA ALA A 127 -0.33 -11.53 6.18
C ALA A 127 -0.54 -10.09 6.70
N PHE A 128 0.02 -9.08 6.04
CA PHE A 128 -0.27 -7.68 6.40
C PHE A 128 -1.74 -7.30 6.21
N ILE A 129 -2.36 -7.72 5.11
CA ILE A 129 -3.78 -7.47 4.85
C ILE A 129 -4.64 -8.11 5.96
N GLY A 130 -4.37 -9.37 6.32
CA GLY A 130 -5.07 -10.07 7.40
C GLY A 130 -4.87 -9.40 8.77
N LEU A 131 -3.65 -9.00 9.11
CA LEU A 131 -3.33 -8.34 10.38
C LEU A 131 -3.99 -6.96 10.51
N VAL A 132 -4.05 -6.19 9.41
CA VAL A 132 -4.57 -4.82 9.42
C VAL A 132 -6.09 -4.77 9.42
N ALA A 133 -6.76 -5.77 8.83
CA ALA A 133 -8.22 -5.80 8.67
C ALA A 133 -9.01 -5.47 9.95
N PRO A 134 -8.81 -6.15 11.10
CA PRO A 134 -9.57 -5.86 12.33
C PRO A 134 -9.26 -4.50 12.95
N ILE A 135 -8.13 -3.87 12.62
CA ILE A 135 -7.69 -2.58 13.19
C ILE A 135 -8.64 -1.46 12.79
N PHE A 136 -9.25 -1.54 11.61
CA PHE A 136 -10.23 -0.55 11.14
C PHE A 136 -11.42 -0.39 12.10
N GLN A 137 -11.78 -1.45 12.83
CA GLN A 137 -12.89 -1.44 13.80
C GLN A 137 -12.45 -1.21 15.26
N SER A 138 -11.25 -0.68 15.47
CA SER A 138 -10.74 -0.39 16.81
C SER A 138 -11.50 0.75 17.50
N HIS A 139 -11.88 0.56 18.77
CA HIS A 139 -12.59 1.56 19.59
C HIS A 139 -11.82 2.86 19.87
N ALA A 140 -10.53 2.95 19.48
CA ALA A 140 -9.75 4.19 19.57
C ALA A 140 -10.35 5.35 18.73
N ALA A 141 -11.33 5.05 17.89
CA ALA A 141 -12.10 5.95 17.04
C ALA A 141 -13.12 6.84 17.78
N SER A 142 -13.51 6.54 19.02
CA SER A 142 -14.64 7.23 19.68
C SER A 142 -14.39 8.68 20.10
N SER A 143 -13.20 9.25 19.84
CA SER A 143 -12.83 10.62 20.25
C SER A 143 -12.07 11.39 19.16
N GLY A 144 -12.76 11.85 18.10
CA GLY A 144 -12.25 12.86 17.14
C GLY A 144 -11.17 12.40 16.15
N SER A 145 -11.25 12.90 14.90
CA SER A 145 -10.36 12.60 13.75
C SER A 145 -10.09 11.10 13.56
N HIS A 146 -11.10 10.37 13.08
CA HIS A 146 -11.02 8.91 12.89
C HIS A 146 -9.84 8.50 11.97
N GLY A 147 -9.56 9.28 10.93
CA GLY A 147 -8.45 9.02 9.99
C GLY A 147 -7.07 9.07 10.64
N LEU A 148 -6.82 10.05 11.53
CA LEU A 148 -5.56 10.12 12.29
C LEU A 148 -5.41 8.93 13.25
N ALA A 149 -6.46 8.62 14.00
CA ALA A 149 -6.41 7.59 15.03
C ALA A 149 -6.25 6.18 14.44
N ILE A 150 -7.06 5.84 13.44
CA ILE A 150 -7.03 4.52 12.77
C ILE A 150 -5.75 4.40 11.94
N GLY A 151 -5.42 5.40 11.13
CA GLY A 151 -4.27 5.34 10.24
C GLY A 151 -2.93 5.25 10.99
N SER A 152 -2.78 6.01 12.08
CA SER A 152 -1.60 5.90 12.94
C SER A 152 -1.51 4.52 13.61
N LEU A 153 -2.64 3.96 14.06
CA LEU A 153 -2.66 2.62 14.65
C LEU A 153 -2.27 1.52 13.65
N VAL A 154 -2.71 1.61 12.40
CA VAL A 154 -2.29 0.69 11.33
C VAL A 154 -0.77 0.74 11.14
N ILE A 155 -0.20 1.95 10.99
CA ILE A 155 1.26 2.13 10.87
C ILE A 155 1.98 1.56 12.10
N HIS A 156 1.43 1.79 13.28
CA HIS A 156 2.00 1.31 14.54
C HIS A 156 2.08 -0.23 14.59
N VAL A 157 0.98 -0.90 14.26
CA VAL A 157 0.90 -2.38 14.32
C VAL A 157 1.74 -3.03 13.24
N VAL A 158 1.77 -2.47 12.02
CA VAL A 158 2.66 -2.96 10.94
C VAL A 158 4.13 -2.80 11.34
N GLY A 159 4.50 -1.64 11.91
CA GLY A 159 5.85 -1.40 12.41
C GLY A 159 6.25 -2.38 13.52
N LEU A 160 5.36 -2.62 14.50
CA LEU A 160 5.57 -3.62 15.55
C LEU A 160 5.70 -5.03 14.99
N ALA A 161 4.86 -5.42 14.03
CA ALA A 161 4.90 -6.75 13.42
C ALA A 161 6.24 -7.00 12.69
N LEU A 162 6.73 -6.01 11.94
CA LEU A 162 8.04 -6.08 11.28
C LEU A 162 9.19 -6.15 12.29
N TRP A 163 9.12 -5.35 13.36
CA TRP A 163 10.18 -5.27 14.36
C TRP A 163 10.20 -6.51 15.27
N VAL A 164 9.11 -6.78 15.99
CA VAL A 164 9.00 -7.90 16.93
C VAL A 164 9.02 -9.24 16.20
N GLY A 165 8.30 -9.35 15.08
CA GLY A 165 8.33 -10.56 14.26
C GLY A 165 9.73 -10.89 13.75
N GLY A 166 10.47 -9.89 13.27
CA GLY A 166 11.84 -10.09 12.84
C GLY A 166 12.78 -10.54 13.97
N ILE A 167 12.64 -10.01 15.18
CA ILE A 167 13.41 -10.46 16.36
C ILE A 167 13.09 -11.92 16.70
N ILE A 168 11.79 -12.26 16.76
CA ILE A 168 11.35 -13.65 17.01
C ILE A 168 11.96 -14.59 15.98
N SER A 169 11.95 -14.21 14.70
CA SER A 169 12.51 -15.05 13.66
C SER A 169 14.04 -15.17 13.74
N LEU A 170 14.77 -14.08 13.99
CA LEU A 170 16.23 -14.10 14.16
C LEU A 170 16.68 -14.95 15.36
N ALA A 171 15.88 -14.98 16.42
CA ALA A 171 16.14 -15.83 17.59
C ALA A 171 16.11 -17.33 17.25
N LEU A 172 15.37 -17.70 16.20
CA LEU A 172 15.17 -19.08 15.78
C LEU A 172 16.11 -19.51 14.64
N LEU A 173 16.99 -18.61 14.18
CA LEU A 173 18.02 -18.91 13.20
C LEU A 173 19.27 -19.50 13.84
N ASP A 174 19.95 -20.35 13.06
CA ASP A 174 21.29 -20.86 13.38
C ASP A 174 22.31 -19.67 13.45
N PRO A 175 23.40 -19.77 14.23
CA PRO A 175 24.33 -18.64 14.45
C PRO A 175 24.95 -18.04 13.17
N GLU A 176 25.20 -18.87 12.16
CA GLU A 176 25.74 -18.47 10.85
C GLU A 176 24.70 -17.68 10.04
N ASP A 177 23.47 -18.21 9.95
CA ASP A 177 22.34 -17.55 9.28
C ASP A 177 22.00 -16.21 9.93
N ARG A 178 22.14 -16.13 11.27
CA ARG A 178 21.91 -14.90 12.02
C ARG A 178 22.90 -13.80 11.64
N ALA A 179 24.18 -14.13 11.47
CA ALA A 179 25.20 -13.17 11.04
C ALA A 179 24.87 -12.56 9.67
N ILE A 180 24.34 -13.38 8.76
CA ILE A 180 23.91 -12.98 7.41
C ILE A 180 22.63 -12.12 7.42
N ALA A 181 21.70 -12.42 8.34
CA ALA A 181 20.38 -11.78 8.41
C ALA A 181 20.37 -10.43 9.15
N VAL A 182 21.20 -10.28 10.21
CA VAL A 182 21.20 -9.11 11.09
C VAL A 182 21.44 -7.78 10.37
N PRO A 183 22.38 -7.64 9.41
CA PRO A 183 22.60 -6.36 8.71
C PRO A 183 21.36 -5.85 7.94
N ARG A 184 20.65 -6.75 7.22
CA ARG A 184 19.42 -6.41 6.50
C ARG A 184 18.28 -6.09 7.47
N PHE A 185 18.13 -6.91 8.51
CA PHE A 185 17.11 -6.68 9.53
C PHE A 185 17.35 -5.38 10.31
N SER A 186 18.61 -4.97 10.53
CA SER A 186 18.96 -3.72 11.21
C SER A 186 18.41 -2.48 10.52
N GLN A 187 18.53 -2.42 9.19
CA GLN A 187 17.94 -1.34 8.40
C GLN A 187 16.43 -1.33 8.53
N LEU A 188 15.78 -2.49 8.37
CA LEU A 188 14.33 -2.61 8.50
C LEU A 188 13.84 -2.22 9.89
N ALA A 189 14.48 -2.72 10.94
CA ALA A 189 14.14 -2.42 12.33
C ALA A 189 14.22 -0.93 12.64
N LEU A 190 15.20 -0.20 12.08
CA LEU A 190 15.28 1.25 12.22
C LEU A 190 14.03 1.95 11.64
N TRP A 191 13.61 1.60 10.42
CA TRP A 191 12.39 2.13 9.82
C TRP A 191 11.15 1.76 10.62
N SER A 192 11.06 0.51 11.10
CA SER A 192 9.96 0.06 11.95
C SER A 192 9.87 0.85 13.25
N VAL A 193 10.98 1.09 13.94
CA VAL A 193 11.00 1.87 15.18
C VAL A 193 10.60 3.32 14.92
N ILE A 194 11.10 3.95 13.84
CA ILE A 194 10.68 5.31 13.45
C ILE A 194 9.16 5.35 13.20
N ALA A 195 8.61 4.36 12.48
CA ALA A 195 7.18 4.26 12.22
C ALA A 195 6.36 4.08 13.51
N VAL A 196 6.79 3.20 14.43
CA VAL A 196 6.15 2.95 15.73
C VAL A 196 6.17 4.20 16.62
N VAL A 197 7.29 4.92 16.65
CA VAL A 197 7.42 6.18 17.40
C VAL A 197 6.55 7.26 16.80
N GLY A 198 6.69 7.51 15.50
CA GLY A 198 5.95 8.57 14.79
C GLY A 198 4.44 8.38 14.93
N SER A 199 3.95 7.15 14.69
CA SER A 199 2.53 6.81 14.89
C SER A 199 2.09 6.96 16.34
N GLY A 200 2.93 6.58 17.32
CA GLY A 200 2.64 6.76 18.74
C GLY A 200 2.53 8.24 19.14
N VAL A 201 3.40 9.09 18.61
CA VAL A 201 3.35 10.54 18.81
C VAL A 201 2.11 11.15 18.19
N VAL A 202 1.74 10.76 16.96
CA VAL A 202 0.51 11.23 16.29
C VAL A 202 -0.73 10.85 17.10
N ASN A 203 -0.81 9.60 17.59
CA ASN A 203 -1.94 9.15 18.40
C ASN A 203 -2.01 9.89 19.74
N ALA A 204 -0.84 10.17 20.36
CA ALA A 204 -0.79 10.98 21.56
C ALA A 204 -1.21 12.44 21.31
N TRP A 205 -0.75 13.04 20.20
CA TRP A 205 -1.12 14.40 19.79
C TRP A 205 -2.63 14.55 19.63
N ALA A 206 -3.27 13.60 18.94
CA ALA A 206 -4.72 13.59 18.75
C ALA A 206 -5.51 13.62 20.07
N ARG A 207 -4.89 13.18 21.18
CA ARG A 207 -5.50 13.13 22.52
C ARG A 207 -5.03 14.27 23.44
N LEU A 208 -3.94 14.96 23.12
CA LEU A 208 -3.32 16.04 23.91
C LEU A 208 -3.53 17.44 23.28
N ASP A 209 -4.54 17.60 22.45
CA ASP A 209 -4.80 18.83 21.70
C ASP A 209 -5.52 19.95 22.52
N PHE A 210 -5.39 19.94 23.85
CA PHE A 210 -5.94 21.00 24.70
C PHE A 210 -5.12 21.22 25.98
N LYS A 211 -5.11 22.45 26.50
CA LYS A 211 -4.20 22.91 27.56
C LYS A 211 -4.22 22.02 28.82
N GLU A 212 -5.40 21.60 29.27
CA GLU A 212 -5.57 20.78 30.48
C GLU A 212 -5.08 19.33 30.30
N ALA A 213 -5.02 18.84 29.06
CA ALA A 213 -4.53 17.51 28.75
C ALA A 213 -3.04 17.35 29.07
N TRP A 214 -2.25 18.42 28.93
CA TRP A 214 -0.80 18.41 29.15
C TRP A 214 -0.41 18.23 30.63
N SER A 215 -1.30 18.55 31.57
CA SER A 215 -1.12 18.28 33.00
C SER A 215 -1.59 16.90 33.46
N SER A 216 -2.10 16.07 32.55
CA SER A 216 -2.67 14.75 32.89
C SER A 216 -1.60 13.67 33.07
N ALA A 217 -1.93 12.62 33.86
CA ALA A 217 -1.10 11.42 33.96
C ALA A 217 -0.80 10.81 32.58
N TYR A 218 -1.75 10.91 31.65
CA TYR A 218 -1.63 10.45 30.26
C TYR A 218 -0.46 11.14 29.53
N ALA A 219 -0.34 12.47 29.63
CA ALA A 219 0.75 13.23 29.00
C ALA A 219 2.14 12.79 29.49
N TYR A 220 2.29 12.58 30.81
CA TYR A 220 3.55 12.12 31.38
C TYR A 220 3.94 10.72 30.87
N VAL A 221 2.99 9.81 30.68
CA VAL A 221 3.31 8.48 30.11
C VAL A 221 3.77 8.59 28.67
N VAL A 222 3.14 9.45 27.86
CA VAL A 222 3.56 9.70 26.47
C VAL A 222 5.00 10.22 26.42
N ILE A 223 5.34 11.20 27.25
CA ILE A 223 6.68 11.78 27.31
C ILE A 223 7.69 10.71 27.74
N ALA A 224 7.41 9.97 28.81
CA ALA A 224 8.28 8.89 29.29
C ALA A 224 8.49 7.81 28.21
N LYS A 225 7.42 7.40 27.52
CA LYS A 225 7.49 6.44 26.40
C LYS A 225 8.33 6.97 25.24
N SER A 226 8.20 8.26 24.92
CA SER A 226 8.98 8.91 23.86
C SER A 226 10.47 8.92 24.20
N ILE A 227 10.84 9.33 25.42
CA ILE A 227 12.24 9.33 25.90
C ILE A 227 12.82 7.91 25.90
N ALA A 228 12.08 6.94 26.48
CA ALA A 228 12.51 5.54 26.51
C ALA A 228 12.75 4.99 25.09
N THR A 229 11.96 5.43 24.11
CA THR A 229 12.12 4.97 22.73
C THR A 229 13.31 5.62 22.01
N VAL A 230 13.65 6.88 22.31
CA VAL A 230 14.88 7.50 21.80
C VAL A 230 16.11 6.77 22.34
N ILE A 231 16.12 6.44 23.64
CA ILE A 231 17.19 5.67 24.28
C ILE A 231 17.33 4.30 23.59
N LEU A 232 16.22 3.64 23.30
CA LEU A 232 16.17 2.38 22.55
C LEU A 232 16.84 2.44 21.19
N ILE A 233 16.57 3.49 20.40
CA ILE A 233 17.15 3.66 19.06
C ILE A 233 18.67 3.73 19.18
N VAL A 234 19.17 4.47 20.17
CA VAL A 234 20.61 4.63 20.41
C VAL A 234 21.24 3.30 20.85
N ILE A 235 20.66 2.61 21.84
CA ILE A 235 21.19 1.32 22.34
C ILE A 235 21.15 0.26 21.24
N GLY A 236 20.04 0.16 20.51
CA GLY A 236 19.88 -0.77 19.40
C GLY A 236 20.90 -0.52 18.29
N TYR A 237 21.15 0.74 17.94
CA TYR A 237 22.19 1.12 16.97
C TYR A 237 23.59 0.73 17.46
N MET A 238 23.94 1.06 18.71
CA MET A 238 25.25 0.74 19.29
C MET A 238 25.50 -0.77 19.33
N HIS A 239 24.51 -1.55 19.79
CA HIS A 239 24.65 -3.00 19.93
C HIS A 239 24.74 -3.68 18.55
N ARG A 240 23.92 -3.27 17.58
CA ARG A 240 23.95 -3.82 16.22
C ARG A 240 25.23 -3.47 15.47
N LYS A 241 25.81 -2.28 15.68
CA LYS A 241 27.12 -1.91 15.13
C LYS A 241 28.25 -2.80 15.67
N ASN A 242 28.13 -3.25 16.92
CA ASN A 242 29.10 -4.17 17.53
C ASN A 242 28.94 -5.59 16.99
N LEU A 243 27.71 -6.09 16.90
CA LEU A 243 27.41 -7.44 16.40
C LEU A 243 27.79 -7.63 14.91
N ALA A 244 27.69 -6.57 14.10
CA ALA A 244 28.01 -6.63 12.66
C ALA A 244 29.51 -6.85 12.34
N ARG A 245 30.38 -6.93 13.35
CA ARG A 245 31.82 -7.19 13.20
C ARG A 245 32.20 -8.66 13.34
N HIS A 246 31.25 -9.53 13.68
CA HIS A 246 31.50 -10.94 13.93
C HIS A 246 30.95 -11.80 12.79
N ASP A 247 31.74 -12.80 12.38
CA ASP A 247 31.38 -13.74 11.31
C ASP A 247 30.31 -14.75 11.75
N SER A 248 30.16 -14.97 13.06
CA SER A 248 29.07 -15.73 13.67
C SER A 248 28.50 -14.96 14.86
N ILE A 249 27.19 -15.08 15.08
CA ILE A 249 26.52 -14.41 16.21
C ILE A 249 25.95 -15.47 17.15
N ASP A 250 26.71 -15.80 18.19
CA ASP A 250 26.30 -16.74 19.23
C ASP A 250 25.08 -16.28 20.02
N TRP A 251 24.36 -17.24 20.60
CA TRP A 251 23.19 -16.96 21.44
C TRP A 251 23.51 -16.01 22.60
N LYS A 252 24.71 -16.06 23.19
CA LYS A 252 25.09 -15.13 24.28
C LYS A 252 25.20 -13.68 23.82
N ALA A 253 25.77 -13.43 22.64
CA ALA A 253 25.86 -12.09 22.07
C ALA A 253 24.49 -11.58 21.62
N PHE A 254 23.68 -12.48 21.05
CA PHE A 254 22.33 -12.16 20.60
C PHE A 254 21.34 -11.96 21.76
N SER A 255 21.46 -12.73 22.84
CA SER A 255 20.53 -12.68 23.97
C SER A 255 20.56 -11.32 24.67
N SER A 256 21.70 -10.64 24.73
CA SER A 256 21.77 -9.27 25.25
C SER A 256 20.91 -8.30 24.43
N LEU A 257 20.85 -8.46 23.10
CA LEU A 257 19.96 -7.67 22.24
C LEU A 257 18.49 -8.02 22.53
N VAL A 258 18.16 -9.31 22.52
CA VAL A 258 16.78 -9.78 22.75
C VAL A 258 16.28 -9.37 24.13
N VAL A 259 17.08 -9.52 25.17
CA VAL A 259 16.73 -9.14 26.55
C VAL A 259 16.49 -7.64 26.63
N THR A 260 17.35 -6.84 26.01
CA THR A 260 17.16 -5.38 25.95
C THR A 260 15.85 -5.04 25.23
N GLU A 261 15.66 -5.53 24.01
CA GLU A 261 14.46 -5.24 23.21
C GLU A 261 13.17 -5.77 23.87
N ALA A 262 13.21 -6.97 24.48
CA ALA A 262 12.10 -7.55 25.23
C ALA A 262 11.80 -6.74 26.50
N PHE A 263 12.81 -6.30 27.25
CA PHE A 263 12.60 -5.48 28.45
C PHE A 263 11.91 -4.16 28.11
N ILE A 264 12.35 -3.47 27.04
CA ILE A 264 11.64 -2.26 26.65
C ILE A 264 10.24 -2.58 26.09
N MET A 265 10.05 -3.65 25.32
CA MET A 265 8.71 -4.02 24.85
C MET A 265 7.75 -4.27 26.00
N VAL A 266 8.18 -5.05 27.01
CA VAL A 266 7.39 -5.30 28.22
C VAL A 266 7.10 -3.99 28.95
N THR A 267 8.09 -3.10 29.08
CA THR A 267 7.90 -1.78 29.70
C THR A 267 6.92 -0.91 28.92
N ALA A 268 7.03 -0.84 27.60
CA ALA A 268 6.17 -0.06 26.72
C ALA A 268 4.73 -0.60 26.69
N VAL A 269 4.56 -1.92 26.71
CA VAL A 269 3.26 -2.60 26.82
C VAL A 269 2.66 -2.35 28.20
N ALA A 270 3.43 -2.47 29.28
CA ALA A 270 2.96 -2.18 30.64
C ALA A 270 2.54 -0.71 30.79
N MET A 271 3.32 0.22 30.26
CA MET A 271 2.95 1.65 30.20
C MET A 271 1.68 1.86 29.36
N GLY A 272 1.56 1.21 28.20
CA GLY A 272 0.35 1.29 27.37
C GLY A 272 -0.89 0.71 28.05
N ALA A 273 -0.75 -0.42 28.76
CA ALA A 273 -1.82 -1.00 29.56
C ALA A 273 -2.23 -0.08 30.72
N TRP A 274 -1.26 0.55 31.39
CA TRP A 274 -1.51 1.55 32.42
C TRP A 274 -2.23 2.80 31.86
N MET A 275 -1.87 3.24 30.65
CA MET A 275 -2.60 4.30 29.93
C MET A 275 -4.02 3.87 29.54
N SER A 276 -4.24 2.59 29.23
CA SER A 276 -5.59 2.10 28.93
C SER A 276 -6.47 2.00 30.18
N SER A 277 -5.87 1.85 31.37
CA SER A 277 -6.60 1.85 32.64
C SER A 277 -6.88 3.26 33.19
N ASN A 278 -6.06 4.25 32.82
CA ASN A 278 -6.29 5.65 33.16
C ASN A 278 -7.13 6.30 32.05
N GLN A 279 -8.36 6.71 32.36
CA GLN A 279 -9.26 7.30 31.36
C GLN A 279 -8.58 8.45 30.61
N SER A 280 -8.72 8.47 29.29
CA SER A 280 -8.24 9.57 28.47
C SER A 280 -8.89 10.88 28.94
N PRO A 281 -8.17 12.03 28.88
CA PRO A 281 -8.74 13.32 29.25
C PRO A 281 -10.08 13.58 28.53
N ILE A 282 -11.16 13.73 29.30
CA ILE A 282 -12.51 13.98 28.77
C ILE A 282 -12.65 15.48 28.55
N ARG A 283 -13.08 15.90 27.35
CA ARG A 283 -13.37 17.32 27.10
C ARG A 283 -14.55 17.76 27.98
N PRO A 284 -14.47 18.92 28.66
CA PRO A 284 -15.50 19.37 29.60
C PRO A 284 -16.86 19.68 28.93
N THR A 285 -16.90 19.89 27.62
CA THR A 285 -18.14 20.10 26.86
C THR A 285 -18.62 18.81 26.20
N ARG A 286 -19.86 18.38 26.52
CA ARG A 286 -20.59 17.39 25.71
C ARG A 286 -20.87 18.01 24.34
N PRO A 287 -20.37 17.45 23.23
CA PRO A 287 -20.74 17.96 21.92
C PRO A 287 -22.25 17.79 21.73
N LYS A 288 -22.91 18.81 21.15
CA LYS A 288 -24.24 18.62 20.56
C LYS A 288 -24.14 17.50 19.53
N PHE A 289 -25.16 16.65 19.42
CA PHE A 289 -25.18 15.60 18.41
C PHE A 289 -24.98 16.22 17.03
N ASP A 290 -23.92 15.79 16.33
CA ASP A 290 -23.60 16.19 14.96
C ASP A 290 -23.68 14.92 14.08
N PRO A 291 -24.67 14.82 13.18
CA PRO A 291 -24.82 13.68 12.27
C PRO A 291 -23.55 13.41 11.46
N ALA A 292 -22.82 14.46 11.04
CA ALA A 292 -21.59 14.31 10.28
C ALA A 292 -20.48 13.62 11.08
N ILE A 293 -20.32 13.96 12.36
CA ILE A 293 -19.33 13.31 13.23
C ILE A 293 -19.72 11.84 13.45
N ALA A 294 -21.02 11.55 13.57
CA ALA A 294 -21.50 10.18 13.75
C ALA A 294 -21.25 9.29 12.51
N VAL A 295 -21.35 9.87 11.29
CA VAL A 295 -21.21 9.14 10.03
C VAL A 295 -19.76 9.11 9.53
N SER A 296 -19.12 10.28 9.45
CA SER A 296 -17.78 10.44 8.85
C SER A 296 -16.66 10.51 9.89
N GLY A 297 -16.99 10.78 11.16
CA GLY A 297 -15.99 11.01 12.18
C GLY A 297 -15.34 12.40 12.15
N ILE A 298 -15.80 13.27 11.25
CA ILE A 298 -15.29 14.61 10.97
C ILE A 298 -16.43 15.61 11.19
N ALA A 299 -16.12 16.77 11.76
CA ALA A 299 -17.12 17.83 11.93
C ALA A 299 -17.49 18.45 10.57
N THR A 300 -18.76 18.82 10.39
CA THR A 300 -19.19 19.43 9.13
C THR A 300 -18.39 20.72 8.85
N PRO A 301 -17.64 20.81 7.73
CA PRO A 301 -16.89 22.01 7.42
C PRO A 301 -17.85 23.14 7.01
N PRO A 302 -17.45 24.41 7.17
CA PRO A 302 -18.17 25.53 6.56
C PRO A 302 -18.25 25.39 5.04
N ALA A 303 -19.20 26.12 4.42
CA ALA A 303 -19.40 26.10 2.97
C ALA A 303 -18.09 26.28 2.19
N PRO A 304 -17.89 25.54 1.09
CA PRO A 304 -16.65 25.58 0.34
C PRO A 304 -16.37 26.98 -0.24
N THR A 305 -15.11 27.39 -0.14
CA THR A 305 -14.56 28.58 -0.81
C THR A 305 -13.18 28.21 -1.32
N TRP A 306 -12.65 28.92 -2.31
CA TRP A 306 -11.32 28.62 -2.84
C TRP A 306 -10.24 28.57 -1.76
N SER A 307 -10.25 29.50 -0.80
CA SER A 307 -9.30 29.49 0.31
C SER A 307 -9.44 28.24 1.18
N ARG A 308 -10.66 27.83 1.54
CA ARG A 308 -10.89 26.62 2.33
C ARG A 308 -10.48 25.36 1.56
N ILE A 309 -10.79 25.27 0.27
CA ILE A 309 -10.42 24.12 -0.55
C ILE A 309 -8.89 23.97 -0.61
N PHE A 310 -8.14 25.06 -0.76
CA PHE A 310 -6.68 24.99 -0.86
C PHE A 310 -5.94 24.89 0.48
N PHE A 311 -6.51 25.44 1.56
CA PHE A 311 -5.78 25.59 2.83
C PHE A 311 -6.38 24.85 4.03
N SER A 312 -7.61 24.32 3.93
CA SER A 312 -8.10 23.37 4.94
C SER A 312 -7.32 22.06 4.85
N TYR A 313 -7.21 21.35 5.97
CA TYR A 313 -6.44 20.11 6.05
C TYR A 313 -7.04 19.20 7.11
N GLU A 314 -7.46 18.00 6.69
CA GLU A 314 -7.94 16.92 7.56
C GLU A 314 -7.02 15.71 7.35
N PRO A 315 -6.01 15.53 8.22
CA PRO A 315 -4.93 14.57 7.96
C PRO A 315 -5.39 13.10 8.00
N ASP A 316 -5.14 12.37 6.91
CA ASP A 316 -5.19 10.91 6.88
C ASP A 316 -3.81 10.34 7.23
N ALA A 317 -3.64 9.86 8.47
CA ALA A 317 -2.35 9.39 8.94
C ALA A 317 -1.80 8.20 8.14
N LEU A 318 -2.67 7.32 7.62
CA LEU A 318 -2.23 6.17 6.84
C LEU A 318 -1.71 6.61 5.48
N MET A 319 -2.46 7.46 4.78
CA MET A 319 -2.05 7.97 3.48
C MET A 319 -0.78 8.81 3.60
N ILE A 320 -0.70 9.72 4.58
CA ILE A 320 0.51 10.50 4.86
C ILE A 320 1.70 9.57 5.14
N GLY A 321 1.52 8.52 5.95
CA GLY A 321 2.57 7.53 6.21
C GLY A 321 3.05 6.80 4.96
N LEU A 322 2.13 6.42 4.06
CA LEU A 322 2.47 5.82 2.76
C LEU A 322 3.23 6.80 1.86
N LEU A 323 2.79 8.06 1.77
CA LEU A 323 3.42 9.12 0.97
C LEU A 323 4.81 9.48 1.50
N ILE A 324 4.98 9.59 2.82
CA ILE A 324 6.29 9.80 3.46
C ILE A 324 7.22 8.63 3.13
N THR A 325 6.73 7.40 3.24
CA THR A 325 7.52 6.20 2.94
C THR A 325 7.95 6.17 1.46
N ALA A 326 7.03 6.42 0.54
CA ALA A 326 7.31 6.49 -0.89
C ALA A 326 8.34 7.59 -1.21
N THR A 327 8.16 8.77 -0.63
CA THR A 327 9.07 9.92 -0.79
C THR A 327 10.45 9.64 -0.24
N ALA A 328 10.54 9.06 0.96
CA ALA A 328 11.82 8.73 1.58
C ALA A 328 12.59 7.66 0.78
N LEU A 329 11.90 6.65 0.25
CA LEU A 329 12.51 5.65 -0.63
C LEU A 329 12.97 6.25 -1.96
N TYR A 330 12.17 7.15 -2.56
CA TYR A 330 12.54 7.84 -3.79
C TYR A 330 13.78 8.73 -3.58
N ILE A 331 13.78 9.58 -2.54
CA ILE A 331 14.93 10.43 -2.20
C ILE A 331 16.16 9.58 -1.92
N LYS A 332 16.04 8.49 -1.14
CA LYS A 332 17.14 7.55 -0.90
C LYS A 332 17.70 7.00 -2.21
N GLY A 333 16.84 6.62 -3.15
CA GLY A 333 17.26 6.17 -4.48
C GLY A 333 18.06 7.24 -5.22
N VAL A 334 17.55 8.48 -5.29
CA VAL A 334 18.23 9.60 -5.95
C VAL A 334 19.58 9.90 -5.29
N VAL A 335 19.65 9.91 -3.96
CA VAL A 335 20.89 10.13 -3.21
C VAL A 335 21.90 9.02 -3.48
N VAL A 336 21.47 7.76 -3.52
CA VAL A 336 22.35 6.62 -3.84
C VAL A 336 22.93 6.73 -5.25
N LEU A 337 22.12 7.10 -6.26
CA LEU A 337 22.61 7.32 -7.62
C LEU A 337 23.61 8.48 -7.68
N THR A 338 23.24 9.62 -7.08
CA THR A 338 24.07 10.82 -7.12
C THR A 338 25.42 10.59 -6.44
N ARG A 339 25.44 9.87 -5.32
CA ARG A 339 26.69 9.47 -4.64
C ARG A 339 27.58 8.52 -5.44
N ARG A 340 27.01 7.76 -6.38
CA ARG A 340 27.75 6.91 -7.32
C ARG A 340 28.27 7.68 -8.54
N GLY A 341 27.91 8.96 -8.69
CA GLY A 341 28.26 9.79 -9.85
C GLY A 341 27.25 9.73 -11.00
N ASP A 342 26.14 9.00 -10.84
CA ASP A 342 25.08 8.92 -11.85
C ASP A 342 24.17 10.16 -11.79
N LYS A 343 23.82 10.69 -12.96
CA LYS A 343 22.85 11.79 -13.07
C LYS A 343 21.41 11.27 -13.05
N TRP A 344 20.55 11.91 -12.25
CA TRP A 344 19.10 11.72 -12.27
C TRP A 344 18.40 13.01 -12.73
N SER A 345 17.39 12.89 -13.59
CA SER A 345 16.70 14.06 -14.14
C SER A 345 15.87 14.76 -13.07
N VAL A 346 16.08 16.07 -12.88
CA VAL A 346 15.29 16.90 -11.96
C VAL A 346 13.80 16.88 -12.34
N GLY A 347 13.48 16.80 -13.64
CA GLY A 347 12.11 16.69 -14.11
C GLY A 347 11.38 15.44 -13.61
N ARG A 348 12.10 14.32 -13.43
CA ARG A 348 11.51 13.09 -12.85
C ARG A 348 11.20 13.28 -11.37
N THR A 349 12.12 13.88 -10.63
CA THR A 349 11.90 14.20 -9.20
C THR A 349 10.74 15.17 -9.02
N ALA A 350 10.65 16.21 -9.86
CA ALA A 350 9.55 17.17 -9.83
C ALA A 350 8.19 16.53 -10.15
N ALA A 351 8.13 15.66 -11.18
CA ALA A 351 6.92 14.92 -11.52
C ALA A 351 6.46 13.98 -10.39
N PHE A 352 7.41 13.25 -9.79
CA PHE A 352 7.12 12.41 -8.62
C PHE A 352 6.59 13.25 -7.46
N ALA A 353 7.25 14.37 -7.13
CA ALA A 353 6.81 15.26 -6.06
C ALA A 353 5.42 15.85 -6.33
N SER A 354 5.10 16.23 -7.57
CA SER A 354 3.75 16.70 -7.93
C SER A 354 2.71 15.59 -7.79
N GLY A 355 3.05 14.34 -8.12
CA GLY A 355 2.17 13.19 -7.92
C GLY A 355 1.87 12.97 -6.43
N ILE A 356 2.91 13.00 -5.58
CA ILE A 356 2.76 12.89 -4.11
C ILE A 356 1.90 14.02 -3.55
N ALA A 357 2.16 15.27 -3.95
CA ALA A 357 1.39 16.43 -3.49
C ALA A 357 -0.08 16.37 -3.94
N ALA A 358 -0.35 15.89 -5.15
CA ALA A 358 -1.70 15.70 -5.65
C ALA A 358 -2.47 14.62 -4.88
N ILE A 359 -1.82 13.52 -4.49
CA ILE A 359 -2.43 12.50 -3.61
C ILE A 359 -2.74 13.11 -2.25
N ASP A 360 -1.78 13.78 -1.61
CA ASP A 360 -2.00 14.39 -0.29
C ASP A 360 -3.13 15.43 -0.33
N PHE A 361 -3.19 16.25 -1.37
CA PHE A 361 -4.26 17.23 -1.54
C PHE A 361 -5.65 16.57 -1.65
N ALA A 362 -5.75 15.47 -2.39
CA ALA A 362 -7.01 14.76 -2.62
C ALA A 362 -7.44 13.86 -1.44
N THR A 363 -6.54 13.48 -0.54
CA THR A 363 -6.87 12.64 0.62
C THR A 363 -6.89 13.39 1.95
N SER A 364 -5.90 14.26 2.17
CA SER A 364 -5.65 14.96 3.44
C SER A 364 -5.91 16.47 3.35
N GLY A 365 -5.78 17.04 2.16
CA GLY A 365 -6.01 18.47 1.91
C GLY A 365 -7.49 18.86 1.98
N GLY A 366 -7.78 20.14 1.71
CA GLY A 366 -9.14 20.66 1.76
C GLY A 366 -10.05 19.94 0.77
N LEU A 367 -9.54 19.51 -0.37
CA LEU A 367 -10.30 18.67 -1.29
C LEU A 367 -10.66 17.31 -0.69
N GLY A 368 -9.73 16.63 -0.02
CA GLY A 368 -10.01 15.39 0.71
C GLY A 368 -11.04 15.59 1.82
N LEU A 369 -10.98 16.71 2.55
CA LEU A 369 -11.99 17.08 3.54
C LEU A 369 -13.37 17.22 2.90
N TYR A 370 -13.53 18.05 1.86
CA TYR A 370 -14.83 18.28 1.22
C TYR A 370 -15.36 17.06 0.45
N ALA A 371 -14.49 16.16 -0.02
CA ALA A 371 -14.86 14.90 -0.66
C ALA A 371 -15.67 13.96 0.26
N HIS A 372 -15.56 14.12 1.59
CA HIS A 372 -16.41 13.38 2.53
C HIS A 372 -17.84 13.92 2.59
N PHE A 373 -18.11 15.14 2.11
CA PHE A 373 -19.38 15.84 2.33
C PHE A 373 -20.20 16.12 1.09
N ALA A 374 -19.61 16.05 -0.11
CA ALA A 374 -20.35 16.17 -1.36
C ALA A 374 -19.81 15.24 -2.44
N PHE A 375 -20.71 14.75 -3.29
CA PHE A 375 -20.39 13.88 -4.41
C PHE A 375 -19.52 14.59 -5.45
N SER A 376 -19.79 15.87 -5.72
CA SER A 376 -18.98 16.65 -6.67
C SER A 376 -17.51 16.74 -6.26
N TYR A 377 -17.21 17.04 -4.99
CA TYR A 377 -15.84 17.06 -4.46
C TYR A 377 -15.23 15.66 -4.38
N HIS A 378 -16.03 14.64 -4.04
CA HIS A 378 -15.60 13.25 -4.12
C HIS A 378 -15.11 12.90 -5.53
N MET A 379 -15.85 13.30 -6.56
CA MET A 379 -15.48 13.07 -7.95
C MET A 379 -14.20 13.82 -8.33
N VAL A 380 -14.04 15.09 -7.94
CA VAL A 380 -12.78 15.83 -8.17
C VAL A 380 -11.60 15.11 -7.51
N ALA A 381 -11.73 14.71 -6.24
CA ALA A 381 -10.68 13.99 -5.52
C ALA A 381 -10.30 12.68 -6.24
N HIS A 382 -11.29 11.87 -6.62
CA HIS A 382 -11.06 10.59 -7.27
C HIS A 382 -10.50 10.74 -8.70
N MET A 383 -10.84 11.81 -9.42
CA MET A 383 -10.21 12.14 -10.70
C MET A 383 -8.75 12.55 -10.53
N ILE A 384 -8.41 13.31 -9.47
CA ILE A 384 -7.00 13.61 -9.16
C ILE A 384 -6.24 12.33 -8.82
N LEU A 385 -6.80 11.46 -7.99
CA LEU A 385 -6.19 10.19 -7.57
C LEU A 385 -6.05 9.19 -8.72
N GLY A 386 -7.03 9.14 -9.64
CA GLY A 386 -7.05 8.21 -10.77
C GLY A 386 -6.27 8.71 -12.00
N MET A 387 -6.16 10.01 -12.20
CA MET A 387 -5.56 10.57 -13.43
C MET A 387 -4.32 11.42 -13.17
N ILE A 388 -4.46 12.50 -12.43
CA ILE A 388 -3.42 13.54 -12.33
C ILE A 388 -2.23 13.04 -11.53
N ALA A 389 -2.47 12.50 -10.33
CA ALA A 389 -1.41 11.97 -9.47
C ALA A 389 -0.63 10.82 -10.14
N PRO A 390 -1.29 9.80 -10.72
CA PRO A 390 -0.63 8.70 -11.42
C PRO A 390 0.31 9.13 -12.55
N ILE A 391 -0.06 10.13 -13.35
CA ILE A 391 0.83 10.67 -14.40
C ILE A 391 2.14 11.17 -13.78
N GLY A 392 2.06 11.96 -12.70
CA GLY A 392 3.25 12.44 -11.98
C GLY A 392 4.10 11.30 -11.42
N ILE A 393 3.48 10.30 -10.79
CA ILE A 393 4.16 9.13 -10.23
C ILE A 393 4.89 8.33 -11.33
N VAL A 394 4.21 8.03 -12.44
CA VAL A 394 4.76 7.24 -13.55
C VAL A 394 5.91 7.98 -14.26
N LEU A 395 5.77 9.28 -14.51
CA LEU A 395 6.83 10.11 -15.09
C LEU A 395 8.03 10.27 -14.14
N GLY A 396 7.84 9.99 -12.85
CA GLY A 396 8.91 9.89 -11.86
C GLY A 396 9.87 8.72 -12.05
N ALA A 397 9.52 7.72 -12.88
CA ALA A 397 10.29 6.47 -13.10
C ALA A 397 10.67 5.71 -11.81
N PRO A 398 9.76 5.51 -10.84
CA PRO A 398 10.08 4.88 -9.57
C PRO A 398 10.61 3.45 -9.73
N ILE A 399 10.14 2.69 -10.71
CA ILE A 399 10.61 1.31 -10.94
C ILE A 399 12.04 1.32 -11.47
N THR A 400 12.35 2.20 -12.42
CA THR A 400 13.71 2.38 -12.95
C THR A 400 14.67 2.81 -11.85
N LEU A 401 14.25 3.75 -11.00
CA LEU A 401 15.05 4.19 -9.86
C LEU A 401 15.34 3.01 -8.93
N ALA A 402 14.30 2.26 -8.55
CA ALA A 402 14.43 1.08 -7.70
C ALA A 402 15.37 0.02 -8.32
N LEU A 403 15.23 -0.31 -9.60
CA LEU A 403 16.10 -1.27 -10.28
C LEU A 403 17.56 -0.82 -10.37
N ARG A 404 17.84 0.49 -10.36
CA ARG A 404 19.22 1.02 -10.36
C ARG A 404 19.83 1.15 -8.97
N THR A 405 19.01 1.24 -7.92
CA THR A 405 19.48 1.53 -6.55
C THR A 405 19.36 0.36 -5.58
N LEU A 406 18.44 -0.57 -5.82
CA LEU A 406 18.23 -1.72 -4.94
C LEU A 406 19.50 -2.59 -4.89
N PRO A 407 19.84 -3.13 -3.70
CA PRO A 407 20.98 -4.02 -3.55
C PRO A 407 20.89 -5.24 -4.47
N GLN A 408 22.03 -5.64 -5.02
CA GLN A 408 22.21 -6.94 -5.68
C GLN A 408 22.25 -8.08 -4.64
N GLY A 409 22.32 -9.33 -5.10
CA GLY A 409 22.58 -10.48 -4.24
C GLY A 409 23.87 -10.30 -3.44
N ARG A 410 23.93 -10.91 -2.25
CA ARG A 410 25.14 -10.91 -1.40
C ARG A 410 26.25 -11.80 -1.99
N ASN A 411 25.87 -12.76 -2.82
CA ASN A 411 26.75 -13.67 -3.56
C ASN A 411 26.21 -13.88 -4.99
N GLU A 412 26.92 -14.66 -5.79
CA GLU A 412 26.58 -14.92 -7.21
C GLU A 412 25.26 -15.69 -7.38
N ASP A 413 24.93 -16.56 -6.42
CA ASP A 413 23.72 -17.40 -6.47
C ASP A 413 22.45 -16.67 -6.02
N GLU A 414 22.56 -15.67 -5.13
CA GLU A 414 21.39 -14.99 -4.56
C GLU A 414 20.78 -14.00 -5.56
N ARG A 415 19.48 -14.16 -5.80
CA ARG A 415 18.70 -13.23 -6.64
C ARG A 415 18.62 -11.83 -6.04
N GLY A 416 18.47 -11.74 -4.72
CA GLY A 416 18.42 -10.48 -3.96
C GLY A 416 17.19 -9.62 -4.25
N PHE A 417 17.15 -8.41 -3.69
CA PHE A 417 16.00 -7.51 -3.81
C PHE A 417 15.76 -7.04 -5.26
N ARG A 418 16.84 -6.62 -5.95
CA ARG A 418 16.75 -6.18 -7.34
C ARG A 418 16.27 -7.31 -8.26
N GLY A 419 16.84 -8.51 -8.14
CA GLY A 419 16.44 -9.65 -8.96
C GLY A 419 15.01 -10.12 -8.65
N THR A 420 14.57 -10.02 -7.40
CA THR A 420 13.19 -10.35 -7.01
C THR A 420 12.18 -9.37 -7.62
N LEU A 421 12.47 -8.07 -7.61
CA LEU A 421 11.66 -7.07 -8.30
C LEU A 421 11.64 -7.35 -9.82
N LEU A 422 12.79 -7.63 -10.43
CA LEU A 422 12.87 -7.97 -11.86
C LEU A 422 12.04 -9.21 -12.21
N ALA A 423 12.09 -10.25 -11.37
CA ALA A 423 11.30 -11.46 -11.54
C ALA A 423 9.79 -11.21 -11.36
N ALA A 424 9.40 -10.33 -10.42
CA ALA A 424 8.01 -9.93 -10.24
C ALA A 424 7.49 -9.19 -11.47
N LEU A 425 8.28 -8.25 -12.02
CA LEU A 425 7.94 -7.50 -13.24
C LEU A 425 7.76 -8.43 -14.44
N HIS A 426 8.59 -9.45 -14.62
CA HIS A 426 8.47 -10.40 -15.75
C HIS A 426 7.54 -11.59 -15.46
N SER A 427 6.81 -11.59 -14.34
CA SER A 427 5.90 -12.69 -13.99
C SER A 427 4.68 -12.73 -14.92
N LYS A 428 4.05 -13.91 -15.04
CA LYS A 428 2.80 -14.07 -15.82
C LYS A 428 1.69 -13.12 -15.34
N ILE A 429 1.65 -12.87 -14.04
CA ILE A 429 0.69 -11.96 -13.41
C ILE A 429 0.95 -10.52 -13.87
N ALA A 430 2.20 -10.06 -13.82
CA ALA A 430 2.56 -8.73 -14.30
C ALA A 430 2.28 -8.57 -15.82
N VAL A 431 2.58 -9.59 -16.63
CA VAL A 431 2.24 -9.61 -18.07
C VAL A 431 0.73 -9.50 -18.31
N PHE A 432 -0.09 -10.12 -17.46
CA PHE A 432 -1.54 -10.01 -17.54
C PHE A 432 -2.02 -8.59 -17.21
N TYR A 433 -1.61 -8.02 -16.07
CA TYR A 433 -2.03 -6.67 -15.66
C TYR A 433 -1.50 -5.56 -16.56
N THR A 434 -0.30 -5.72 -17.13
CA THR A 434 0.29 -4.74 -18.06
C THR A 434 -0.23 -4.86 -19.50
N ASN A 435 -1.18 -5.77 -19.76
CA ASN A 435 -1.92 -5.78 -21.01
C ASN A 435 -2.81 -4.52 -21.08
N PRO A 436 -2.77 -3.73 -22.17
CA PRO A 436 -3.49 -2.47 -22.24
C PRO A 436 -5.02 -2.60 -22.12
N ILE A 437 -5.61 -3.72 -22.57
CA ILE A 437 -7.06 -3.95 -22.43
C ILE A 437 -7.39 -4.25 -20.96
N VAL A 438 -6.55 -5.02 -20.28
CA VAL A 438 -6.72 -5.31 -18.84
C VAL A 438 -6.54 -4.03 -18.03
N ALA A 439 -5.51 -3.25 -18.31
CA ALA A 439 -5.28 -1.96 -17.65
C ALA A 439 -6.47 -1.01 -17.86
N LEU A 440 -7.01 -0.93 -19.08
CA LEU A 440 -8.22 -0.15 -19.39
C LEU A 440 -9.46 -0.67 -18.63
N ALA A 441 -9.65 -1.99 -18.55
CA ALA A 441 -10.76 -2.58 -17.81
C ALA A 441 -10.68 -2.32 -16.30
N PHE A 442 -9.48 -2.33 -15.71
CA PHE A 442 -9.29 -1.95 -14.31
C PHE A 442 -9.45 -0.45 -14.07
N PHE A 443 -9.06 0.37 -15.05
CA PHE A 443 -9.20 1.82 -14.97
C PHE A 443 -10.67 2.23 -15.13
N ASP A 444 -11.24 2.10 -16.33
CA ASP A 444 -12.59 2.57 -16.63
C ASP A 444 -13.66 1.58 -16.16
N GLY A 445 -13.43 0.28 -16.35
CA GLY A 445 -14.41 -0.73 -15.95
C GLY A 445 -14.70 -0.71 -14.45
N SER A 446 -13.71 -0.30 -13.63
CA SER A 446 -13.93 -0.10 -12.20
C SER A 446 -14.83 1.10 -11.86
N LEU A 447 -14.85 2.16 -12.68
CA LEU A 447 -15.79 3.28 -12.50
C LEU A 447 -17.23 2.80 -12.69
N PHE A 448 -17.48 2.02 -13.73
CA PHE A 448 -18.80 1.44 -13.97
C PHE A 448 -19.20 0.50 -12.83
N ALA A 449 -18.28 -0.37 -12.41
CA ALA A 449 -18.53 -1.29 -11.30
C ALA A 449 -18.83 -0.54 -9.99
N LEU A 450 -18.09 0.53 -9.69
CA LEU A 450 -18.26 1.29 -8.46
C LEU A 450 -19.59 2.05 -8.43
N TYR A 451 -19.86 2.84 -9.47
CA TYR A 451 -20.95 3.82 -9.45
C TYR A 451 -22.28 3.32 -10.04
N PHE A 452 -22.29 2.25 -10.84
CA PHE A 452 -23.53 1.62 -11.36
C PHE A 452 -23.89 0.32 -10.63
N THR A 453 -23.24 0.02 -9.51
CA THR A 453 -23.68 -1.01 -8.56
C THR A 453 -23.86 -0.40 -7.18
N ASN A 454 -24.24 -1.22 -6.19
CA ASN A 454 -24.35 -0.75 -4.80
C ASN A 454 -22.99 -0.47 -4.14
N LEU A 455 -21.87 -0.79 -4.82
CA LEU A 455 -20.54 -0.76 -4.24
C LEU A 455 -20.14 0.63 -3.73
N PHE A 456 -20.49 1.70 -4.45
CA PHE A 456 -20.21 3.06 -4.00
C PHE A 456 -20.87 3.36 -2.64
N GLY A 457 -22.19 3.18 -2.54
CA GLY A 457 -22.92 3.41 -1.29
C GLY A 457 -22.45 2.52 -0.14
N ASP A 458 -22.06 1.27 -0.42
CA ASP A 458 -21.57 0.32 0.59
C ASP A 458 -20.15 0.69 1.08
N LEU A 459 -19.24 1.06 0.18
CA LEU A 459 -17.87 1.46 0.53
C LEU A 459 -17.82 2.81 1.24
N MET A 460 -18.69 3.77 0.87
CA MET A 460 -18.74 5.10 1.48
C MET A 460 -19.12 5.08 2.96
N GLN A 461 -19.82 4.04 3.41
CA GLN A 461 -20.22 3.89 4.81
C GLN A 461 -19.09 3.41 5.74
N SER A 462 -17.93 3.03 5.19
CA SER A 462 -16.82 2.48 6.01
C SER A 462 -15.48 3.12 5.68
N HIS A 463 -14.69 3.45 6.70
CA HIS A 463 -13.36 4.04 6.50
C HIS A 463 -12.44 3.16 5.63
N ALA A 464 -12.50 1.84 5.82
CA ALA A 464 -11.78 0.89 4.98
C ALA A 464 -12.26 0.91 3.53
N GLY A 465 -13.55 1.13 3.28
CA GLY A 465 -14.10 1.26 1.94
C GLY A 465 -13.63 2.53 1.23
N HIS A 466 -13.59 3.68 1.92
CA HIS A 466 -12.97 4.92 1.41
C HIS A 466 -11.50 4.71 1.07
N LEU A 467 -10.72 4.10 1.97
CA LEU A 467 -9.31 3.80 1.73
C LEU A 467 -9.14 2.87 0.52
N PHE A 468 -9.99 1.84 0.42
CA PHE A 468 -9.98 0.93 -0.72
C PHE A 468 -10.22 1.67 -2.04
N MET A 469 -11.21 2.56 -2.10
CA MET A 469 -11.46 3.38 -3.29
C MET A 469 -10.24 4.23 -3.63
N ASN A 470 -9.69 4.97 -2.67
CA ASN A 470 -8.51 5.82 -2.87
C ASN A 470 -7.32 5.01 -3.41
N ILE A 471 -6.96 3.90 -2.76
CA ILE A 471 -5.85 3.04 -3.18
C ILE A 471 -6.12 2.41 -4.54
N HIS A 472 -7.35 1.94 -4.79
CA HIS A 472 -7.74 1.35 -6.06
C HIS A 472 -7.56 2.34 -7.22
N PHE A 473 -8.08 3.57 -7.11
CA PHE A 473 -7.95 4.56 -8.18
C PHE A 473 -6.50 5.00 -8.41
N ILE A 474 -5.71 5.16 -7.34
CA ILE A 474 -4.27 5.42 -7.48
C ILE A 474 -3.59 4.29 -8.25
N LEU A 475 -3.83 3.03 -7.87
CA LEU A 475 -3.18 1.86 -8.48
C LEU A 475 -3.67 1.62 -9.92
N ALA A 476 -4.96 1.76 -10.18
CA ALA A 476 -5.55 1.60 -11.51
C ALA A 476 -5.02 2.67 -12.47
N GLY A 477 -4.97 3.93 -12.01
CA GLY A 477 -4.36 5.02 -12.76
C GLY A 477 -2.88 4.78 -13.01
N VAL A 478 -2.10 4.43 -11.98
CA VAL A 478 -0.66 4.14 -12.13
C VAL A 478 -0.44 3.03 -13.13
N LEU A 479 -1.25 1.96 -13.09
CA LEU A 479 -1.19 0.86 -14.05
C LEU A 479 -1.49 1.34 -15.47
N PHE A 480 -2.60 2.05 -15.68
CA PHE A 480 -3.01 2.54 -16.99
C PHE A 480 -1.95 3.47 -17.60
N PHE A 481 -1.55 4.52 -16.87
CA PHE A 481 -0.55 5.48 -17.37
C PHE A 481 0.85 4.85 -17.50
N HIS A 482 1.19 3.85 -16.68
CA HIS A 482 2.41 3.06 -16.88
C HIS A 482 2.41 2.32 -18.23
N VAL A 483 1.28 1.75 -18.65
CA VAL A 483 1.18 1.03 -19.93
C VAL A 483 1.20 2.00 -21.13
N ILE A 484 0.57 3.17 -21.00
CA ILE A 484 0.42 4.12 -22.12
C ILE A 484 1.65 5.04 -22.28
N ILE A 485 2.03 5.77 -21.23
CA ILE A 485 3.10 6.78 -21.27
C ILE A 485 4.31 6.44 -20.39
N GLY A 486 4.30 5.29 -19.72
CA GLY A 486 5.35 4.90 -18.79
C GLY A 486 6.72 4.78 -19.43
N ILE A 487 7.71 5.34 -18.74
CA ILE A 487 9.14 5.26 -19.09
C ILE A 487 9.85 4.10 -18.36
N ASP A 488 9.17 3.48 -17.41
CA ASP A 488 9.63 2.31 -16.68
C ASP A 488 9.56 1.05 -17.55
N PRO A 489 10.40 0.03 -17.27
CA PRO A 489 10.45 -1.17 -18.10
C PRO A 489 9.14 -1.96 -18.05
N ASN A 490 8.58 -2.23 -19.22
CA ASN A 490 7.38 -3.05 -19.40
C ASN A 490 7.78 -4.45 -19.91
N PRO A 491 7.17 -5.55 -19.40
CA PRO A 491 7.45 -6.91 -19.87
C PRO A 491 7.26 -7.13 -21.37
N ARG A 492 6.35 -6.37 -21.99
CA ARG A 492 6.10 -6.43 -23.44
C ARG A 492 6.10 -5.03 -24.03
N ARG A 493 6.69 -4.88 -25.21
CA ARG A 493 6.60 -3.64 -25.98
C ARG A 493 5.20 -3.55 -26.58
N ILE A 494 4.43 -2.56 -26.12
CA ILE A 494 3.11 -2.27 -26.69
C ILE A 494 3.28 -1.33 -27.89
N PRO A 495 2.81 -1.70 -29.10
CA PRO A 495 2.88 -0.84 -30.28
C PRO A 495 2.18 0.50 -30.04
N HIS A 496 2.74 1.60 -30.57
CA HIS A 496 2.20 2.96 -30.37
C HIS A 496 0.76 3.10 -30.85
N LEU A 497 0.40 2.48 -31.97
CA LEU A 497 -0.97 2.48 -32.50
C LEU A 497 -1.98 1.87 -31.51
N VAL A 498 -1.62 0.75 -30.87
CA VAL A 498 -2.47 0.11 -29.86
C VAL A 498 -2.69 1.05 -28.67
N ARG A 499 -1.65 1.77 -28.23
CA ARG A 499 -1.78 2.77 -27.15
C ARG A 499 -2.73 3.89 -27.54
N ILE A 500 -2.60 4.42 -28.75
CA ILE A 500 -3.49 5.48 -29.27
C ILE A 500 -4.94 5.01 -29.30
N VAL A 501 -5.21 3.82 -29.82
CA VAL A 501 -6.57 3.24 -29.86
C VAL A 501 -7.14 3.06 -28.45
N ILE A 502 -6.33 2.57 -27.51
CA ILE A 502 -6.75 2.37 -26.11
C ILE A 502 -7.04 3.69 -25.40
N VAL A 503 -6.25 4.73 -25.67
CA VAL A 503 -6.48 6.10 -25.18
C VAL A 503 -7.81 6.65 -25.71
N PHE A 504 -8.10 6.51 -27.01
CA PHE A 504 -9.40 6.91 -27.58
C PHE A 504 -10.57 6.11 -27.00
N ALA A 505 -10.39 4.81 -26.78
CA ALA A 505 -11.39 3.99 -26.12
C ALA A 505 -11.66 4.48 -24.68
N ALA A 506 -10.60 4.85 -23.95
CA ALA A 506 -10.71 5.39 -22.59
C ALA A 506 -11.45 6.73 -22.54
N MET A 507 -11.15 7.65 -23.48
CA MET A 507 -11.88 8.91 -23.63
C MET A 507 -13.38 8.64 -23.85
N SER A 508 -13.69 7.75 -24.81
CA SER A 508 -15.07 7.42 -25.15
C SER A 508 -15.84 6.82 -23.98
N MET A 509 -15.20 5.93 -23.20
CA MET A 509 -15.82 5.32 -22.03
C MET A 509 -16.04 6.31 -20.87
N HIS A 510 -15.10 7.22 -20.61
CA HIS A 510 -15.30 8.29 -19.62
C HIS A 510 -16.41 9.26 -20.00
N ALA A 511 -16.47 9.66 -21.27
CA ALA A 511 -17.53 10.51 -21.77
C ALA A 511 -18.91 9.84 -21.58
N PHE A 512 -19.03 8.56 -21.96
CA PHE A 512 -20.26 7.81 -21.75
C PHE A 512 -20.60 7.64 -20.27
N PHE A 513 -19.63 7.27 -19.43
CA PHE A 513 -19.79 7.17 -17.97
C PHE A 513 -20.36 8.47 -17.38
N SER A 514 -19.78 9.61 -17.76
CA SER A 514 -20.16 10.92 -17.23
C SER A 514 -21.56 11.33 -17.67
N VAL A 515 -21.90 11.13 -18.95
CA VAL A 515 -23.25 11.40 -19.47
C VAL A 515 -24.29 10.50 -18.80
N ALA A 516 -23.98 9.21 -18.61
CA ALA A 516 -24.85 8.27 -17.93
C ALA A 516 -25.07 8.70 -16.46
N LEU A 517 -24.01 9.13 -15.77
CA LEU A 517 -24.10 9.63 -14.41
C LEU A 517 -24.95 10.91 -14.32
N MET A 518 -24.78 11.86 -15.25
CA MET A 518 -25.63 13.07 -15.34
C MET A 518 -27.10 12.76 -15.64
N SER A 519 -27.37 11.62 -16.29
CA SER A 519 -28.71 11.17 -16.66
C SER A 519 -29.44 10.42 -15.53
N THR A 520 -28.74 10.09 -14.44
CA THR A 520 -29.36 9.40 -13.29
C THR A 520 -30.44 10.26 -12.63
N THR A 521 -31.50 9.60 -12.17
CA THR A 521 -32.62 10.23 -11.44
C THR A 521 -32.67 9.85 -9.97
N THR A 522 -31.74 9.02 -9.52
CA THR A 522 -31.63 8.51 -8.14
C THR A 522 -30.23 8.75 -7.61
N LEU A 523 -30.11 8.89 -6.30
CA LEU A 523 -28.82 9.07 -5.64
C LEU A 523 -28.06 7.74 -5.56
N ILE A 524 -26.84 7.70 -6.11
CA ILE A 524 -26.00 6.49 -6.15
C ILE A 524 -25.31 6.21 -4.80
N ASP A 525 -25.19 7.24 -3.96
CA ASP A 525 -24.60 7.18 -2.61
C ASP A 525 -25.51 6.50 -1.58
N ARG A 526 -26.75 6.14 -1.98
CA ARG A 526 -27.79 5.55 -1.12
C ARG A 526 -28.12 6.41 0.12
N GLY A 527 -27.97 7.74 0.00
CA GLY A 527 -28.29 8.68 1.07
C GLY A 527 -27.16 8.91 2.08
N TYR A 528 -25.93 8.46 1.78
CA TYR A 528 -24.74 8.76 2.58
C TYR A 528 -24.57 10.28 2.82
N PHE A 529 -24.54 11.09 1.76
CA PHE A 529 -24.42 12.54 1.82
C PHE A 529 -25.61 13.20 2.52
N ALA A 530 -26.83 12.68 2.27
CA ALA A 530 -28.03 13.16 2.94
C ALA A 530 -28.00 12.91 4.46
N SER A 531 -27.42 11.79 4.91
CA SER A 531 -27.35 11.40 6.32
C SER A 531 -26.51 12.35 7.18
N MET A 532 -25.54 13.05 6.59
CA MET A 532 -24.68 14.01 7.29
C MET A 532 -25.34 15.35 7.58
N GLN A 533 -26.50 15.63 6.95
CA GLN A 533 -27.26 16.88 7.14
C GLN A 533 -26.41 18.15 6.95
N THR A 534 -25.53 18.13 5.95
CA THR A 534 -24.60 19.24 5.66
C THR A 534 -25.35 20.51 5.26
N PRO A 535 -25.26 21.63 6.01
CA PRO A 535 -26.17 22.78 5.84
C PRO A 535 -26.07 23.49 4.48
N TRP A 536 -24.91 23.42 3.84
CA TRP A 536 -24.65 24.09 2.56
C TRP A 536 -24.90 23.20 1.33
N LEU A 537 -25.23 21.92 1.53
CA LEU A 537 -25.56 20.98 0.47
C LEU A 537 -27.05 20.61 0.55
N THR A 538 -27.86 21.30 -0.25
CA THR A 538 -29.33 21.16 -0.19
C THR A 538 -29.92 20.30 -1.30
N ASP A 539 -29.25 20.23 -2.47
CA ASP A 539 -29.70 19.44 -3.62
C ASP A 539 -28.64 18.39 -3.99
N PHE A 540 -28.82 17.18 -3.46
CA PHE A 540 -27.89 16.07 -3.65
C PHE A 540 -27.89 15.52 -5.07
N LEU A 541 -29.02 15.58 -5.78
CA LEU A 541 -29.10 15.08 -7.15
C LEU A 541 -28.42 16.06 -8.11
N ALA A 542 -28.58 17.38 -7.89
CA ALA A 542 -27.83 18.38 -8.62
C ALA A 542 -26.31 18.26 -8.37
N ASP A 543 -25.89 18.03 -7.13
CA ASP A 543 -24.48 17.80 -6.79
C ASP A 543 -23.91 16.54 -7.45
N GLN A 544 -24.69 15.45 -7.52
CA GLN A 544 -24.30 14.24 -8.25
C GLN A 544 -24.13 14.50 -9.75
N LYS A 545 -25.06 15.25 -10.37
CA LYS A 545 -24.97 15.63 -11.78
C LYS A 545 -23.79 16.55 -12.04
N LEU A 546 -23.49 17.47 -11.12
CA LEU A 546 -22.28 18.29 -11.15
C LEU A 546 -21.04 17.40 -11.11
N GLY A 547 -20.99 16.40 -10.22
CA GLY A 547 -19.94 15.38 -10.19
C GLY A 547 -19.78 14.69 -11.55
N GLY A 548 -20.88 14.26 -12.20
CA GLY A 548 -20.84 13.71 -13.56
C GLY A 548 -20.20 14.67 -14.57
N SER A 549 -20.59 15.96 -14.56
CA SER A 549 -19.99 16.95 -15.48
C SER A 549 -18.50 17.22 -15.22
N ILE A 550 -18.09 17.19 -13.94
CA ILE A 550 -16.69 17.30 -13.53
C ILE A 550 -15.89 16.09 -14.01
N GLY A 551 -16.44 14.88 -13.84
CA GLY A 551 -15.84 13.65 -14.33
C GLY A 551 -15.56 13.71 -15.84
N TRP A 552 -16.46 14.31 -16.61
CA TRP A 552 -16.25 14.54 -18.04
C TRP A 552 -15.09 15.52 -18.30
N ALA A 553 -15.16 16.73 -17.73
CA ALA A 553 -14.17 17.78 -18.00
C ALA A 553 -12.75 17.39 -17.54
N MET A 554 -12.64 16.78 -16.35
CA MET A 554 -11.35 16.32 -15.81
C MET A 554 -10.87 15.02 -16.45
N GLY A 555 -11.77 14.23 -17.03
CA GLY A 555 -11.43 13.00 -17.74
C GLY A 555 -10.64 13.24 -19.02
N GLU A 556 -11.07 14.21 -19.83
CA GLU A 556 -10.53 14.41 -21.17
C GLU A 556 -9.15 15.08 -21.17
N ILE A 557 -8.91 16.06 -20.29
CA ILE A 557 -7.67 16.87 -20.32
C ILE A 557 -6.41 16.00 -20.12
N PRO A 558 -6.30 15.15 -19.08
CA PRO A 558 -5.13 14.31 -18.88
C PRO A 558 -4.94 13.27 -19.99
N ILE A 559 -6.04 12.74 -20.54
CA ILE A 559 -5.97 11.75 -21.62
C ILE A 559 -5.48 12.39 -22.92
N LEU A 560 -5.91 13.62 -23.24
CA LEU A 560 -5.37 14.38 -24.37
C LEU A 560 -3.88 14.66 -24.22
N LEU A 561 -3.42 15.01 -23.01
CA LEU A 561 -1.98 15.17 -22.74
C LEU A 561 -1.22 13.86 -22.92
N ALA A 562 -1.77 12.74 -22.47
CA ALA A 562 -1.20 11.42 -22.68
C ALA A 562 -1.14 11.03 -24.16
N LEU A 563 -2.19 11.34 -24.94
CA LEU A 563 -2.23 11.13 -26.39
C LEU A 563 -1.10 11.89 -27.10
N VAL A 564 -0.94 13.19 -26.78
CA VAL A 564 0.14 14.02 -27.32
C VAL A 564 1.50 13.46 -26.93
N ALA A 565 1.68 13.03 -25.67
CA ALA A 565 2.93 12.43 -25.21
C ALA A 565 3.26 11.12 -25.95
N THR A 566 2.28 10.25 -26.16
CA THR A 566 2.44 9.00 -26.93
C THR A 566 2.79 9.30 -28.39
N PHE A 567 2.12 10.29 -29.01
CA PHE A 567 2.44 10.71 -30.38
C PHE A 567 3.87 11.26 -30.50
N ILE A 568 4.30 12.12 -29.57
CA ILE A 568 5.67 12.65 -29.53
C ILE A 568 6.69 11.50 -29.34
N SER A 569 6.39 10.51 -28.50
CA SER A 569 7.24 9.34 -28.31
C SER A 569 7.36 8.51 -29.59
N TRP A 570 6.25 8.31 -30.29
CA TRP A 570 6.24 7.57 -31.55
C TRP A 570 7.14 8.26 -32.60
N VAL A 571 6.96 9.56 -32.83
CA VAL A 571 7.78 10.32 -33.79
C VAL A 571 9.27 10.26 -33.43
N LYS A 572 9.60 10.35 -32.13
CA LYS A 572 10.98 10.26 -31.66
C LYS A 572 11.58 8.88 -31.86
N ASP A 573 10.84 7.82 -31.55
CA ASP A 573 11.31 6.44 -31.69
C ASP A 573 11.51 6.07 -33.15
N ASP A 574 10.56 6.44 -34.01
CA ASP A 574 10.64 6.25 -35.46
C ASP A 574 11.87 6.94 -36.06
N SER A 575 12.11 8.21 -35.67
CA SER A 575 13.31 8.95 -36.10
C SER A 575 14.64 8.30 -35.64
N ARG A 576 14.64 7.60 -34.51
CA ARG A 576 15.82 6.89 -33.99
C ARG A 576 16.00 5.55 -34.70
N GLU A 577 14.91 4.88 -35.03
CA GLU A 577 14.92 3.63 -35.79
C GLU A 577 15.43 3.85 -37.20
N VAL A 578 14.93 4.87 -37.91
CA VAL A 578 15.43 5.26 -39.23
C VAL A 578 16.94 5.53 -39.19
N LYS A 579 17.41 6.34 -38.22
CA LYS A 579 18.85 6.60 -38.05
C LYS A 579 19.69 5.36 -37.72
N ARG A 580 19.10 4.35 -37.05
CA ARG A 580 19.77 3.08 -36.75
C ARG A 580 19.89 2.25 -38.03
N ILE A 581 18.85 2.20 -38.83
CA ILE A 581 18.84 1.54 -40.14
C ILE A 581 19.87 2.22 -41.04
N ASP A 582 19.81 3.53 -41.24
CA ASP A 582 20.79 4.29 -42.06
C ASP A 582 22.25 3.99 -41.66
N ARG A 583 22.54 3.91 -40.35
CA ARG A 583 23.88 3.57 -39.85
C ARG A 583 24.28 2.12 -40.11
N ASN A 584 23.34 1.19 -40.02
CA ASN A 584 23.60 -0.22 -40.32
C ASN A 584 23.84 -0.39 -41.82
N ASN A 585 23.03 0.25 -42.66
CA ASN A 585 23.14 0.20 -44.12
C ASN A 585 24.48 0.82 -44.57
N ALA A 586 24.87 1.96 -43.99
CA ALA A 586 26.18 2.57 -44.24
C ALA A 586 27.35 1.67 -43.82
N ARG A 587 27.21 0.90 -42.73
CA ARG A 587 28.22 -0.09 -42.30
C ARG A 587 28.29 -1.30 -43.23
N ALA A 588 27.14 -1.80 -43.68
CA ALA A 588 27.06 -2.91 -44.62
C ALA A 588 27.71 -2.53 -45.97
N ALA A 589 27.38 -1.35 -46.49
CA ALA A 589 27.99 -0.79 -47.69
C ALA A 589 29.52 -0.64 -47.56
N ALA A 590 30.02 -0.19 -46.41
CA ALA A 590 31.46 -0.07 -46.15
C ALA A 590 32.19 -1.42 -46.04
N MET A 591 31.47 -2.50 -45.66
CA MET A 591 32.03 -3.86 -45.56
C MET A 591 31.82 -4.68 -46.84
N GLY A 592 31.20 -4.12 -47.88
CA GLY A 592 30.89 -4.83 -49.13
C GLY A 592 29.87 -5.97 -48.94
N THR A 593 29.15 -5.98 -47.82
CA THR A 593 28.04 -6.90 -47.55
C THR A 593 26.75 -6.27 -48.04
N PRO A 594 25.86 -7.02 -48.73
CA PRO A 594 24.59 -6.49 -49.19
C PRO A 594 23.76 -5.96 -48.02
N ASP A 595 23.10 -4.84 -48.25
CA ASP A 595 22.15 -4.26 -47.30
C ASP A 595 20.83 -5.06 -47.30
N GLU A 596 20.00 -4.93 -46.26
CA GLU A 596 18.71 -5.63 -46.14
C GLU A 596 17.80 -5.42 -47.37
N LEU A 597 17.85 -4.23 -47.97
CA LEU A 597 17.11 -3.92 -49.22
C LEU A 597 17.66 -4.67 -50.43
N GLU A 598 18.97 -4.85 -50.51
CA GLU A 598 19.64 -5.54 -51.60
C GLU A 598 19.40 -7.05 -51.49
N ASP A 599 19.45 -7.60 -50.28
CA ASP A 599 19.04 -8.98 -49.98
C ASP A 599 17.56 -9.22 -50.31
N TYR A 600 16.68 -8.28 -49.97
CA TYR A 600 15.26 -8.36 -50.31
C TYR A 600 15.01 -8.29 -51.83
N ASN A 601 15.70 -7.39 -52.54
CA ASN A 601 15.64 -7.32 -54.00
C ASN A 601 16.19 -8.60 -54.65
N ASN A 602 17.28 -9.16 -54.13
CA ASN A 602 17.83 -10.44 -54.59
C ASN A 602 16.87 -11.62 -54.32
N TYR A 603 16.08 -11.57 -53.25
CA TYR A 603 15.03 -12.53 -52.98
C TYR A 603 13.85 -12.40 -53.97
N LEU A 604 13.37 -11.18 -54.23
CA LEU A 604 12.32 -10.93 -55.22
C LEU A 604 12.75 -11.32 -56.63
N GLN A 605 14.01 -11.07 -57.00
CA GLN A 605 14.55 -11.50 -58.29
C GLN A 605 14.59 -13.03 -58.39
N ARG A 606 14.99 -13.73 -57.33
CA ARG A 606 14.95 -15.20 -57.27
C ARG A 606 13.53 -15.75 -57.44
N LEU A 607 12.52 -15.14 -56.81
CA LEU A 607 11.11 -15.49 -57.00
C LEU A 607 10.66 -15.25 -58.45
N ALA A 608 10.98 -14.09 -59.02
CA ALA A 608 10.63 -13.76 -60.40
C ALA A 608 11.32 -14.66 -61.43
N GLN A 609 12.51 -15.18 -61.13
CA GLN A 609 13.20 -16.17 -61.96
C GLN A 609 12.56 -17.56 -61.83
N ALA A 610 12.24 -18.00 -60.61
CA ALA A 610 11.53 -19.26 -60.41
C ALA A 610 10.19 -19.29 -61.16
N ASP A 611 9.41 -18.20 -61.10
CA ASP A 611 8.13 -18.09 -61.82
C ASP A 611 8.30 -18.14 -63.36
N ARG A 612 9.43 -17.67 -63.90
CA ARG A 612 9.73 -17.72 -65.34
C ARG A 612 10.23 -19.08 -65.80
N ASP A 613 10.90 -19.81 -64.91
CA ASP A 613 11.41 -21.15 -65.20
C ASP A 613 10.28 -22.21 -65.08
N GLU A 614 9.17 -21.90 -64.42
CA GLU A 614 7.96 -22.72 -64.33
C GLU A 614 6.90 -22.46 -65.43
N SER A 615 7.03 -21.37 -66.20
CA SER A 615 6.16 -21.01 -67.34
C SER A 615 6.75 -21.44 -68.68
#